data_AF-A0AAJ8BNX1-F1
#
_entry.id   AF-A0AAJ8BNX1-F1
#
_cell.length_a   1.000
_cell.length_b   1.000
_cell.length_c   1.000
_cell.angle_alpha   90.00
_cell.angle_beta   90.00
_cell.angle_gamma   90.00
#
_symmetry.space_group_name_H-M   'P 1'
#
loop_
_entity.id
_entity.type
_entity.pdbx_description
1 polymer ?
#
loop_
_entity_poly.entity_id
_entity_poly.type
_entity_poly.pdbx_seq_one_letter_code
_entity_poly.pdbx_strand_id
1 'polypeptide(L)'
;MAELAQDDLQNQFYVLVTGANSGLGLAICARLITDFLTTHPSTHHLTIIFTTRSPKKASSTLHHLQTLLPPISSPTQSSRITLHPETVDLSSLPSVRALSQRLTTTIPKLDSIVLNAGIGGWTGIDWPRAIWGTLTDLVHSVSWFAHKIAPVGMITPPQTTQPSEPRLGSVFTANVFGHYMLSHNVMGLLRKSTQPGRVIWVSSIEATVNHFNVDDIQGLRTKVPYESSKTLTDILALTADNGEKGEGDGEGTRPRMYLSHPGVCGTGILPLALPLFWAMIASFYIARLLGSPWHTLSTYAGACAPTWLAVSRQDELDAAEEVYRAHGGGKVKWGSSCDRLGRDKAVSTEVDGWGHGGVVGEAVVMEDRCRRRKRGAKDLTAEEKVEFEELGRKCWQGMEELRVQWEEILEREEREGGAA
;
A
#
# COMPACT_ATOMS: atom_id res chain seq x y z
N MET A 1 -19.38 -25.30 1.78
CA MET A 1 -20.07 -24.61 0.68
C MET A 1 -19.88 -25.45 -0.57
N ALA A 2 -20.90 -25.60 -1.41
CA ALA A 2 -20.76 -26.29 -2.69
C ALA A 2 -19.62 -25.65 -3.51
N GLU A 3 -18.80 -26.46 -4.18
CA GLU A 3 -17.84 -25.94 -5.17
C GLU A 3 -18.61 -25.09 -6.18
N LEU A 4 -18.33 -23.78 -6.19
CA LEU A 4 -18.90 -22.88 -7.18
C LEU A 4 -18.35 -23.31 -8.54
N ALA A 5 -19.23 -23.45 -9.53
CA ALA A 5 -18.83 -23.75 -10.89
C ALA A 5 -17.82 -22.71 -11.38
N GLN A 6 -16.85 -23.11 -12.20
CA GLN A 6 -15.75 -22.25 -12.63
C GLN A 6 -16.22 -20.99 -13.39
N ASP A 7 -17.38 -21.07 -14.07
CA ASP A 7 -18.06 -19.92 -14.69
C ASP A 7 -18.61 -18.91 -13.68
N ASP A 8 -19.00 -19.35 -12.48
CA ASP A 8 -19.49 -18.47 -11.43
C ASP A 8 -18.31 -17.65 -10.86
N LEU A 9 -17.14 -18.28 -10.69
CA LEU A 9 -15.93 -17.62 -10.19
C LEU A 9 -15.34 -16.55 -11.12
N GLN A 10 -15.62 -16.61 -12.43
CA GLN A 10 -15.18 -15.57 -13.38
C GLN A 10 -15.85 -14.22 -13.11
N ASN A 11 -17.09 -14.23 -12.64
CA ASN A 11 -17.87 -13.02 -12.37
C ASN A 11 -17.70 -12.51 -10.93
N GLN A 12 -17.03 -13.27 -10.05
CA GLN A 12 -16.79 -12.90 -8.66
C GLN A 12 -15.41 -12.26 -8.51
N PHE A 13 -15.34 -11.11 -7.86
CA PHE A 13 -14.11 -10.38 -7.56
C PHE A 13 -13.90 -10.33 -6.05
N TYR A 14 -12.72 -10.74 -5.57
CA TYR A 14 -12.38 -10.72 -4.15
C TYR A 14 -11.21 -9.76 -3.92
N VAL A 15 -11.48 -8.68 -3.16
CA VAL A 15 -10.49 -7.65 -2.86
C VAL A 15 -10.28 -7.56 -1.36
N LEU A 16 -9.05 -7.84 -0.90
CA LEU A 16 -8.64 -7.69 0.49
C LEU A 16 -8.03 -6.30 0.71
N VAL A 17 -8.52 -5.53 1.70
CA VAL A 17 -8.00 -4.21 2.05
C VAL A 17 -7.56 -4.21 3.52
N THR A 18 -6.28 -3.95 3.78
CA THR A 18 -5.76 -3.90 5.15
C THR A 18 -5.98 -2.53 5.81
N GLY A 19 -6.37 -2.51 7.08
CA GLY A 19 -6.45 -1.27 7.87
C GLY A 19 -7.58 -0.33 7.42
N ALA A 20 -8.80 -0.86 7.32
CA ALA A 20 -9.96 -0.16 6.79
C ALA A 20 -10.84 0.54 7.85
N ASN A 21 -10.38 0.64 9.11
CA ASN A 21 -11.23 1.18 10.18
C ASN A 21 -11.47 2.69 10.10
N SER A 22 -10.62 3.42 9.38
CA SER A 22 -10.72 4.87 9.20
C SER A 22 -9.76 5.32 8.08
N GLY A 23 -9.75 6.62 7.79
CA GLY A 23 -8.75 7.23 6.92
C GLY A 23 -8.77 6.68 5.50
N LEU A 24 -7.58 6.37 4.97
CA LEU A 24 -7.41 5.91 3.59
C LEU A 24 -8.00 4.52 3.33
N GLY A 25 -7.80 3.55 4.22
CA GLY A 25 -8.31 2.18 4.01
C GLY A 25 -9.84 2.11 3.94
N LEU A 26 -10.52 2.90 4.79
CA LEU A 26 -11.97 3.05 4.72
C LEU A 26 -12.41 3.68 3.39
N ALA A 27 -11.67 4.70 2.94
CA ALA A 27 -11.95 5.39 1.69
C ALA A 27 -11.68 4.51 0.45
N ILE A 28 -10.69 3.62 0.50
CA ILE A 28 -10.46 2.59 -0.52
C ILE A 28 -11.67 1.66 -0.60
N CYS A 29 -12.17 1.16 0.53
CA CYS A 29 -13.38 0.33 0.54
C CYS A 29 -14.59 1.09 -0.02
N ALA A 30 -14.81 2.34 0.41
CA ALA A 30 -15.89 3.18 -0.09
C ALA A 30 -15.80 3.43 -1.60
N ARG A 31 -14.59 3.68 -2.10
CA ARG A 31 -14.35 3.95 -3.51
C ARG A 31 -14.47 2.70 -4.37
N LEU A 32 -14.01 1.55 -3.88
CA LEU A 32 -14.24 0.24 -4.53
C LEU A 32 -15.73 -0.01 -4.78
N ILE A 33 -16.61 0.32 -3.82
CA ILE A 33 -18.07 0.20 -4.00
C ILE A 33 -18.54 1.03 -5.22
N THR A 34 -18.15 2.30 -5.28
CA THR A 34 -18.59 3.20 -6.35
C THR A 34 -17.97 2.86 -7.71
N ASP A 35 -16.65 2.70 -7.75
CA ASP A 35 -15.88 2.51 -8.98
C ASP A 35 -16.23 1.15 -9.61
N PHE A 36 -16.38 0.09 -8.81
CA PHE A 36 -16.76 -1.24 -9.34
C PHE A 36 -18.14 -1.24 -9.98
N LEU A 37 -19.15 -0.65 -9.30
CA LEU A 37 -20.50 -0.58 -9.84
C LEU A 37 -20.58 0.21 -11.16
N THR A 38 -19.69 1.20 -11.33
CA THR A 38 -19.62 2.06 -12.51
C THR A 38 -18.84 1.42 -13.66
N THR A 39 -17.77 0.68 -13.36
CA THR A 39 -16.81 0.18 -14.37
C THR A 39 -17.04 -1.27 -14.78
N HIS A 40 -17.72 -2.08 -13.95
CA HIS A 40 -17.91 -3.50 -14.21
C HIS A 40 -19.34 -3.82 -14.66
N PRO A 41 -19.52 -4.76 -15.62
CA PRO A 41 -20.82 -5.27 -16.05
C PRO A 41 -21.71 -5.69 -14.88
N SER A 42 -23.04 -5.58 -15.04
CA SER A 42 -24.02 -5.91 -13.99
C SER A 42 -24.00 -7.37 -13.53
N THR A 43 -23.36 -8.26 -14.29
CA THR A 43 -23.15 -9.67 -13.95
C THR A 43 -22.02 -9.87 -12.94
N HIS A 44 -21.10 -8.91 -12.82
CA HIS A 44 -19.97 -9.00 -11.90
C HIS A 44 -20.35 -8.61 -10.48
N HIS A 45 -19.80 -9.34 -9.52
CA HIS A 45 -20.01 -9.18 -8.09
C HIS A 45 -18.66 -8.94 -7.40
N LEU A 46 -18.63 -8.03 -6.42
CA LEU A 46 -17.42 -7.70 -5.65
C LEU A 46 -17.62 -8.08 -4.19
N THR A 47 -16.73 -8.90 -3.67
CA THR A 47 -16.54 -9.14 -2.24
C THR A 47 -15.36 -8.32 -1.74
N ILE A 48 -15.66 -7.30 -0.92
CA ILE A 48 -14.66 -6.49 -0.23
C ILE A 48 -14.39 -7.11 1.13
N ILE A 49 -13.22 -7.72 1.28
CA ILE A 49 -12.71 -8.22 2.54
C ILE A 49 -11.91 -7.10 3.18
N PHE A 50 -12.41 -6.52 4.27
CA PHE A 50 -11.74 -5.39 4.91
C PHE A 50 -11.28 -5.77 6.31
N THR A 51 -10.05 -5.39 6.65
CA THR A 51 -9.48 -5.74 7.95
C THR A 51 -9.43 -4.56 8.90
N THR A 52 -9.64 -4.86 10.19
CA THR A 52 -9.44 -3.90 11.28
C THR A 52 -8.70 -4.56 12.44
N ARG A 53 -8.14 -3.78 13.38
CA ARG A 53 -7.44 -4.33 14.55
C ARG A 53 -8.35 -4.92 15.62
N SER A 54 -9.66 -4.71 15.57
CA SER A 54 -10.57 -5.24 16.59
C SER A 54 -11.99 -5.46 16.07
N PRO A 55 -12.74 -6.44 16.62
CA PRO A 55 -14.12 -6.72 16.20
C PRO A 55 -15.04 -5.49 16.28
N LYS A 56 -14.90 -4.68 17.34
CA LYS A 56 -15.68 -3.44 17.50
C LYS A 56 -15.46 -2.45 16.35
N LYS A 57 -14.21 -2.29 15.92
CA LYS A 57 -13.88 -1.45 14.76
C LYS A 57 -14.45 -2.06 13.48
N ALA A 58 -14.34 -3.37 13.31
CA ALA A 58 -14.91 -4.08 12.16
C ALA A 58 -16.42 -3.84 12.03
N SER A 59 -17.19 -3.97 13.13
CA SER A 59 -18.64 -3.71 13.12
C SER A 59 -18.98 -2.26 12.77
N SER A 60 -18.24 -1.29 13.33
CA SER A 60 -18.46 0.13 13.03
C SER A 60 -18.15 0.47 11.56
N THR A 61 -17.08 -0.12 11.01
CA THR A 61 -16.72 0.02 9.60
C THR A 61 -17.75 -0.63 8.69
N LEU A 62 -18.21 -1.85 9.03
CA LEU A 62 -19.25 -2.54 8.28
C LEU A 62 -20.51 -1.67 8.18
N HIS A 63 -20.97 -1.15 9.31
CA HIS A 63 -22.15 -0.30 9.35
C HIS A 63 -21.98 0.95 8.47
N HIS A 64 -20.82 1.61 8.54
CA HIS A 64 -20.54 2.78 7.70
C HIS A 64 -20.55 2.42 6.20
N LEU A 65 -19.85 1.36 5.79
CA LEU A 65 -19.81 0.94 4.38
C LEU A 65 -21.19 0.51 3.86
N GLN A 66 -22.02 -0.10 4.71
CA GLN A 66 -23.41 -0.44 4.36
C GLN A 66 -24.25 0.80 4.02
N THR A 67 -24.00 1.95 4.65
CA THR A 67 -24.70 3.21 4.32
C THR A 67 -24.35 3.76 2.93
N LEU A 68 -23.24 3.31 2.34
CA LEU A 68 -22.78 3.72 1.02
C LEU A 68 -23.28 2.80 -0.09
N LEU A 69 -23.88 1.66 0.27
CA LEU A 69 -24.46 0.74 -0.71
C LEU A 69 -25.69 1.38 -1.38
N PRO A 70 -25.94 1.09 -2.67
CA PRO A 70 -27.16 1.53 -3.34
C PRO A 70 -28.41 1.15 -2.53
N PRO A 71 -29.44 2.01 -2.52
CA PRO A 71 -30.65 1.77 -1.75
C PRO A 71 -31.32 0.47 -2.18
N ILE A 72 -32.11 -0.11 -1.29
CA ILE A 72 -32.86 -1.37 -1.53
C ILE A 72 -33.79 -1.26 -2.75
N SER A 73 -34.19 -0.04 -3.14
CA SER A 73 -34.95 0.25 -4.37
C SER A 73 -34.18 -0.03 -5.67
N SER A 74 -32.86 -0.19 -5.60
CA SER A 74 -32.00 -0.69 -6.69
C SER A 74 -31.35 -2.03 -6.29
N PRO A 75 -32.17 -3.09 -6.07
CA PRO A 75 -31.70 -4.35 -5.48
C PRO A 75 -30.66 -5.05 -6.35
N THR A 76 -30.69 -4.85 -7.67
CA THR A 76 -29.72 -5.38 -8.64
C THR A 76 -28.32 -4.77 -8.50
N GLN A 77 -28.17 -3.57 -7.93
CA GLN A 77 -26.86 -2.96 -7.68
C GLN A 77 -26.38 -3.24 -6.25
N SER A 78 -27.29 -3.21 -5.27
CA SER A 78 -26.98 -3.50 -3.86
C SER A 78 -26.50 -4.95 -3.66
N SER A 79 -27.12 -5.91 -4.36
CA SER A 79 -26.73 -7.33 -4.32
C SER A 79 -25.38 -7.65 -4.95
N ARG A 80 -24.79 -6.71 -5.72
CA ARG A 80 -23.48 -6.91 -6.37
C ARG A 80 -22.29 -6.73 -5.43
N ILE A 81 -22.50 -6.19 -4.24
CA ILE A 81 -21.41 -5.90 -3.29
C ILE A 81 -21.62 -6.71 -2.01
N THR A 82 -20.64 -7.54 -1.68
CA THR A 82 -20.54 -8.27 -0.42
C THR A 82 -19.44 -7.65 0.43
N LEU A 83 -19.75 -7.35 1.70
CA LEU A 83 -18.80 -6.79 2.66
C LEU A 83 -18.44 -7.87 3.69
N HIS A 84 -17.16 -8.25 3.75
CA HIS A 84 -16.67 -9.31 4.63
C HIS A 84 -15.65 -8.74 5.65
N PRO A 85 -16.05 -8.51 6.92
CA PRO A 85 -15.16 -7.99 7.95
C PRO A 85 -14.17 -9.05 8.43
N GLU A 86 -12.90 -8.67 8.59
CA GLU A 86 -11.86 -9.50 9.21
C GLU A 86 -11.07 -8.73 10.27
N THR A 87 -10.39 -9.47 11.15
CA THR A 87 -9.49 -8.90 12.16
C THR A 87 -8.04 -9.31 11.92
N VAL A 88 -7.15 -8.32 11.97
CA VAL A 88 -5.70 -8.53 11.95
C VAL A 88 -4.98 -7.37 12.63
N ASP A 89 -3.94 -7.69 13.37
CA ASP A 89 -2.91 -6.74 13.77
C ASP A 89 -1.60 -7.06 13.06
N LEU A 90 -1.14 -6.18 12.17
CA LEU A 90 0.06 -6.40 11.37
C LEU A 90 1.36 -6.28 12.18
N SER A 91 1.30 -5.75 13.41
CA SER A 91 2.41 -5.83 14.37
C SER A 91 2.47 -7.16 15.14
N SER A 92 1.55 -8.09 14.86
CA SER A 92 1.49 -9.43 15.45
C SER A 92 1.51 -10.48 14.34
N LEU A 93 2.65 -11.13 14.14
CA LEU A 93 2.79 -12.21 13.16
C LEU A 93 1.83 -13.39 13.42
N PRO A 94 1.55 -13.80 14.68
CA PRO A 94 0.48 -14.77 14.94
C PRO A 94 -0.89 -14.31 14.44
N SER A 95 -1.24 -13.02 14.62
CA SER A 95 -2.49 -12.46 14.10
C SER A 95 -2.55 -12.51 12.58
N VAL A 96 -1.45 -12.21 11.90
CA VAL A 96 -1.30 -12.31 10.44
C VAL A 96 -1.49 -13.75 9.96
N ARG A 97 -0.82 -14.72 10.61
CA ARG A 97 -0.91 -16.14 10.30
C ARG A 97 -2.35 -16.67 10.48
N ALA A 98 -2.99 -16.31 11.59
CA ALA A 98 -4.39 -16.67 11.86
C ALA A 98 -5.37 -16.10 10.82
N LEU A 99 -5.20 -14.85 10.38
CA LEU A 99 -6.00 -14.31 9.27
C LEU A 99 -5.77 -15.10 7.99
N SER A 100 -4.51 -15.36 7.65
CA SER A 100 -4.14 -16.04 6.41
C SER A 100 -4.77 -17.45 6.33
N GLN A 101 -4.72 -18.21 7.43
CA GLN A 101 -5.36 -19.53 7.51
C GLN A 101 -6.88 -19.46 7.32
N ARG A 102 -7.55 -18.47 7.94
CA ARG A 102 -9.00 -18.26 7.74
C ARG A 102 -9.32 -17.93 6.29
N LEU A 103 -8.57 -17.02 5.66
CA LEU A 103 -8.83 -16.67 4.26
C LEU A 103 -8.63 -17.88 3.35
N THR A 104 -7.51 -18.58 3.47
CA THR A 104 -7.20 -19.75 2.62
C THR A 104 -8.23 -20.87 2.72
N THR A 105 -8.96 -20.94 3.84
CA THR A 105 -10.02 -21.95 4.06
C THR A 105 -11.43 -21.48 3.71
N THR A 106 -11.70 -20.18 3.70
CA THR A 106 -13.07 -19.63 3.60
C THR A 106 -13.41 -19.00 2.27
N ILE A 107 -12.42 -18.54 1.50
CA ILE A 107 -12.64 -17.89 0.20
C ILE A 107 -12.01 -18.67 -0.95
N PRO A 108 -12.63 -18.64 -2.15
CA PRO A 108 -12.17 -19.46 -3.27
C PRO A 108 -10.90 -18.92 -3.94
N LYS A 109 -10.73 -17.59 -3.97
CA LYS A 109 -9.62 -16.87 -4.61
C LYS A 109 -9.48 -15.46 -4.04
N LEU A 110 -8.38 -14.79 -4.40
CA LEU A 110 -8.20 -13.35 -4.26
C LEU A 110 -7.82 -12.75 -5.61
N ASP A 111 -8.49 -11.69 -6.03
CA ASP A 111 -8.14 -10.97 -7.27
C ASP A 111 -7.16 -9.83 -6.97
N SER A 112 -7.33 -9.16 -5.82
CA SER A 112 -6.43 -8.08 -5.38
C SER A 112 -6.27 -8.08 -3.86
N ILE A 113 -5.07 -7.78 -3.37
CA ILE A 113 -4.77 -7.41 -1.99
C ILE A 113 -4.16 -6.01 -1.95
N VAL A 114 -4.79 -5.10 -1.21
CA VAL A 114 -4.35 -3.72 -1.01
C VAL A 114 -3.72 -3.60 0.38
N LEU A 115 -2.40 -3.53 0.39
CA LEU A 115 -1.54 -3.43 1.57
C LEU A 115 -1.44 -1.98 2.02
N ASN A 116 -2.54 -1.48 2.61
CA ASN A 116 -2.73 -0.08 2.98
C ASN A 116 -2.29 0.27 4.40
N ALA A 117 -2.51 -0.65 5.34
CA ALA A 117 -2.31 -0.37 6.75
C ALA A 117 -0.88 0.10 7.07
N GLY A 118 -0.74 0.99 8.03
CA GLY A 118 0.57 1.44 8.46
C GLY A 118 0.50 2.45 9.59
N ILE A 119 1.65 2.71 10.18
CA ILE A 119 1.86 3.68 11.26
C ILE A 119 3.01 4.61 10.89
N GLY A 120 2.93 5.87 11.33
CA GLY A 120 4.01 6.84 11.20
C GLY A 120 5.12 6.66 12.22
N GLY A 121 4.79 6.23 13.44
CA GLY A 121 5.76 6.08 14.53
C GLY A 121 6.34 7.40 15.04
N TRP A 122 5.69 8.54 14.79
CA TRP A 122 6.15 9.85 15.23
C TRP A 122 5.71 10.16 16.66
N THR A 123 6.55 10.90 17.38
CA THR A 123 6.29 11.42 18.73
C THR A 123 6.04 12.93 18.73
N GLY A 124 6.33 13.63 17.64
CA GLY A 124 6.10 15.07 17.56
C GLY A 124 6.50 15.69 16.22
N ILE A 125 6.51 17.02 16.21
CA ILE A 125 6.89 17.87 15.09
C ILE A 125 7.91 18.89 15.59
N ASP A 126 8.96 19.13 14.82
CA ASP A 126 9.86 20.29 15.00
C ASP A 126 9.11 21.55 14.54
N TRP A 127 8.29 22.10 15.45
CA TRP A 127 7.40 23.23 15.15
C TRP A 127 8.11 24.47 14.60
N PRO A 128 9.24 24.93 15.16
CA PRO A 128 9.96 26.07 14.59
C PRO A 128 10.34 25.85 13.12
N ARG A 129 10.90 24.68 12.77
CA ARG A 129 11.26 24.38 11.39
C ARG A 129 10.03 24.16 10.50
N ALA A 130 8.99 23.51 11.01
CA ALA A 130 7.74 23.30 10.28
C ALA A 130 7.05 24.62 9.91
N ILE A 131 6.96 25.55 10.86
CA ILE A 131 6.38 26.88 10.63
C ILE A 131 7.24 27.64 9.62
N TRP A 132 8.56 27.69 9.84
CA TRP A 132 9.48 28.38 8.93
C TRP A 132 9.41 27.83 7.50
N GLY A 133 9.46 26.51 7.34
CA GLY A 133 9.37 25.85 6.03
C GLY A 133 8.03 26.12 5.35
N THR A 134 6.93 26.05 6.10
CA THR A 134 5.59 26.34 5.55
C THR A 134 5.47 27.79 5.10
N LEU A 135 6.06 28.75 5.81
CA LEU A 135 6.01 30.17 5.46
C LEU A 135 6.95 30.56 4.31
N THR A 136 8.10 29.88 4.17
CA THR A 136 9.13 30.23 3.17
C THR A 136 9.09 29.38 1.91
N ASP A 137 8.55 28.17 2.00
CA ASP A 137 8.54 27.19 0.92
C ASP A 137 7.33 26.25 1.05
N LEU A 138 6.14 26.85 1.06
CA LEU A 138 4.87 26.17 1.35
C LEU A 138 4.71 24.86 0.57
N VAL A 139 4.73 24.92 -0.76
CA VAL A 139 4.40 23.78 -1.62
C VAL A 139 5.35 22.61 -1.39
N HIS A 140 6.64 22.87 -1.27
CA HIS A 140 7.62 21.82 -1.00
C HIS A 140 7.46 21.26 0.41
N SER A 141 7.39 22.13 1.41
CA SER A 141 7.32 21.75 2.82
C SER A 141 6.08 20.91 3.15
N VAL A 142 4.94 21.19 2.51
CA VAL A 142 3.72 20.40 2.73
C VAL A 142 3.58 19.18 1.82
N SER A 143 4.38 19.08 0.75
CA SER A 143 4.46 17.87 -0.09
C SER A 143 5.45 16.85 0.48
N TRP A 144 6.61 17.28 0.96
CA TRP A 144 7.66 16.42 1.51
C TRP A 144 8.02 16.90 2.92
N PHE A 145 7.17 16.58 3.88
CA PHE A 145 7.21 17.15 5.22
C PHE A 145 8.31 16.53 6.08
N ALA A 146 9.50 17.14 6.06
CA ALA A 146 10.71 16.65 6.72
C ALA A 146 10.80 16.94 8.24
N HIS A 147 9.79 17.56 8.84
CA HIS A 147 9.88 18.08 10.22
C HIS A 147 9.25 17.17 11.29
N LYS A 148 9.03 15.90 10.94
CA LYS A 148 8.46 14.89 11.85
C LYS A 148 9.57 14.36 12.76
N ILE A 149 9.22 14.10 14.03
CA ILE A 149 10.14 13.56 15.02
C ILE A 149 9.71 12.12 15.33
N ALA A 150 10.63 11.17 15.22
CA ALA A 150 10.42 9.78 15.60
C ALA A 150 11.51 9.29 16.57
N PRO A 151 11.16 8.40 17.51
CA PRO A 151 12.13 7.70 18.34
C PRO A 151 12.87 6.61 17.53
N VAL A 152 14.11 6.33 17.92
CA VAL A 152 14.96 5.29 17.32
C VAL A 152 14.76 3.97 18.06
N GLY A 153 14.79 2.85 17.35
CA GLY A 153 14.86 1.51 17.95
C GLY A 153 13.56 0.99 18.56
N MET A 154 12.41 1.54 18.17
CA MET A 154 11.10 1.03 18.59
C MET A 154 10.88 -0.38 18.06
N ILE A 155 10.48 -1.30 18.95
CA ILE A 155 10.22 -2.70 18.62
C ILE A 155 8.76 -3.07 18.87
N THR A 156 8.31 -4.14 18.23
CA THR A 156 7.02 -4.77 18.53
C THR A 156 7.03 -5.39 19.93
N PRO A 157 5.85 -5.64 20.53
CA PRO A 157 5.73 -6.60 21.62
C PRO A 157 6.26 -7.99 21.21
N PRO A 158 6.50 -8.89 22.18
CA PRO A 158 6.85 -10.27 21.88
C PRO A 158 5.83 -10.94 20.95
N GLN A 159 6.32 -11.68 19.97
CA GLN A 159 5.51 -12.43 19.00
C GLN A 159 5.21 -13.85 19.47
N THR A 160 6.03 -14.37 20.38
CA THR A 160 5.97 -15.72 20.94
C THR A 160 6.11 -15.67 22.46
N THR A 161 5.93 -16.82 23.12
CA THR A 161 6.23 -16.98 24.54
C THR A 161 7.70 -17.32 24.81
N GLN A 162 8.51 -17.52 23.76
CA GLN A 162 9.92 -17.87 23.88
C GLN A 162 10.74 -16.73 24.51
N PRO A 163 11.64 -17.01 25.46
CA PRO A 163 12.37 -15.98 26.21
C PRO A 163 13.42 -15.22 25.37
N SER A 164 13.81 -15.74 24.20
CA SER A 164 14.87 -15.18 23.36
C SER A 164 14.47 -15.08 21.89
N GLU A 165 13.33 -14.44 21.59
CA GLU A 165 12.95 -14.16 20.20
C GLU A 165 13.76 -13.00 19.58
N PRO A 166 14.01 -13.01 18.26
CA PRO A 166 14.61 -11.89 17.57
C PRO A 166 13.78 -10.62 17.72
N ARG A 167 14.45 -9.46 17.74
CA ARG A 167 13.76 -8.17 17.77
C ARG A 167 13.14 -7.86 16.41
N LEU A 168 11.94 -7.26 16.43
CA LEU A 168 11.25 -6.75 15.25
C LEU A 168 10.99 -5.26 15.38
N GLY A 169 11.46 -4.47 14.41
CA GLY A 169 11.18 -3.03 14.33
C GLY A 169 9.68 -2.76 14.19
N SER A 170 9.11 -1.88 15.01
CA SER A 170 7.64 -1.72 15.09
C SER A 170 7.03 -1.11 13.82
N VAL A 171 7.62 -0.05 13.29
CA VAL A 171 7.17 0.63 12.07
C VAL A 171 7.40 -0.26 10.85
N PHE A 172 8.56 -0.90 10.76
CA PHE A 172 8.87 -1.88 9.72
C PHE A 172 7.86 -3.04 9.72
N THR A 173 7.55 -3.60 10.88
CA THR A 173 6.64 -4.75 10.98
C THR A 173 5.22 -4.36 10.56
N ALA A 174 4.72 -3.23 11.06
CA ALA A 174 3.37 -2.76 10.73
C ALA A 174 3.22 -2.30 9.26
N ASN A 175 4.26 -1.73 8.65
CA ASN A 175 4.19 -1.14 7.31
C ASN A 175 4.60 -2.13 6.21
N VAL A 176 5.53 -3.06 6.50
CA VAL A 176 6.18 -3.93 5.51
C VAL A 176 6.08 -5.39 5.91
N PHE A 177 6.70 -5.82 7.02
CA PHE A 177 6.91 -7.25 7.25
C PHE A 177 5.61 -8.03 7.51
N GLY A 178 4.68 -7.48 8.30
CA GLY A 178 3.37 -8.10 8.52
C GLY A 178 2.57 -8.22 7.22
N HIS A 179 2.71 -7.25 6.30
CA HIS A 179 2.13 -7.31 4.97
C HIS A 179 2.83 -8.34 4.07
N TYR A 180 4.16 -8.42 4.14
CA TYR A 180 4.97 -9.38 3.39
C TYR A 180 4.58 -10.83 3.76
N MET A 181 4.51 -11.12 5.06
CA MET A 181 4.04 -12.39 5.59
C MET A 181 2.60 -12.69 5.14
N LEU A 182 1.69 -11.71 5.25
CA LEU A 182 0.30 -11.86 4.80
C LEU A 182 0.23 -12.20 3.31
N SER A 183 0.92 -11.44 2.46
CA SER A 183 0.91 -11.64 1.00
C SER A 183 1.48 -13.00 0.60
N HIS A 184 2.54 -13.45 1.29
CA HIS A 184 3.13 -14.76 1.04
C HIS A 184 2.16 -15.88 1.41
N ASN A 185 1.54 -15.80 2.59
CA ASN A 185 0.63 -16.83 3.09
C ASN A 185 -0.67 -16.96 2.26
N VAL A 186 -1.12 -15.88 1.61
CA VAL A 186 -2.31 -15.88 0.74
C VAL A 186 -1.97 -15.99 -0.75
N MET A 187 -0.70 -16.22 -1.11
CA MET A 187 -0.25 -16.29 -2.50
C MET A 187 -1.00 -17.35 -3.31
N GLY A 188 -1.33 -18.48 -2.68
CA GLY A 188 -2.14 -19.55 -3.29
C GLY A 188 -3.55 -19.09 -3.69
N LEU A 189 -4.15 -18.12 -2.99
CA LEU A 189 -5.44 -17.54 -3.37
C LEU A 189 -5.32 -16.58 -4.54
N LEU A 190 -4.22 -15.81 -4.61
CA LEU A 190 -3.94 -14.89 -5.72
C LEU A 190 -3.70 -15.65 -7.04
N ARG A 191 -3.02 -16.80 -6.99
CA ARG A 191 -2.79 -17.68 -8.16
C ARG A 191 -4.07 -18.27 -8.75
N LYS A 192 -5.14 -18.37 -7.95
CA LYS A 192 -6.46 -18.85 -8.36
C LYS A 192 -7.33 -17.77 -9.03
N SER A 193 -6.85 -16.53 -9.13
CA SER A 193 -7.56 -15.49 -9.87
C SER A 193 -7.62 -15.82 -11.36
N THR A 194 -8.73 -15.42 -11.99
CA THR A 194 -8.99 -15.57 -13.43
C THR A 194 -8.20 -14.56 -14.27
N GLN A 195 -7.62 -13.56 -13.63
CA GLN A 195 -6.62 -12.64 -14.16
C GLN A 195 -5.37 -12.71 -13.27
N PRO A 196 -4.23 -12.08 -13.64
CA PRO A 196 -3.11 -12.00 -12.72
C PRO A 196 -3.54 -11.35 -11.40
N GLY A 197 -3.54 -12.14 -10.32
CA GLY A 197 -3.86 -11.63 -8.98
C GLY A 197 -2.92 -10.50 -8.60
N ARG A 198 -3.38 -9.52 -7.82
CA ARG A 198 -2.63 -8.27 -7.63
C ARG A 198 -2.21 -8.06 -6.18
N VAL A 199 -0.93 -7.82 -5.95
CA VAL A 199 -0.41 -7.32 -4.67
C VAL A 199 -0.13 -5.84 -4.82
N ILE A 200 -0.96 -5.01 -4.18
CA ILE A 200 -0.92 -3.55 -4.32
C ILE A 200 -0.37 -2.95 -3.03
N TRP A 201 0.87 -2.49 -3.08
CA TRP A 201 1.51 -1.80 -1.98
C TRP A 201 1.11 -0.33 -1.93
N VAL A 202 0.67 0.15 -0.77
CA VAL A 202 0.42 1.60 -0.56
C VAL A 202 1.63 2.21 0.17
N SER A 203 2.44 2.90 -0.60
CA SER A 203 3.62 3.65 -0.15
C SER A 203 3.30 5.13 0.10
N SER A 204 4.32 5.99 0.06
CA SER A 204 4.25 7.44 0.27
C SER A 204 5.07 8.19 -0.76
N ILE A 205 4.73 9.45 -1.04
CA ILE A 205 5.59 10.37 -1.80
C ILE A 205 6.88 10.75 -1.08
N GLU A 206 6.97 10.44 0.22
CA GLU A 206 8.14 10.70 1.07
C GLU A 206 9.15 9.54 1.08
N ALA A 207 8.83 8.43 0.40
CA ALA A 207 9.79 7.36 0.16
C ALA A 207 10.97 7.90 -0.67
N THR A 208 12.18 7.67 -0.17
CA THR A 208 13.44 8.10 -0.78
C THR A 208 14.57 7.19 -0.34
N VAL A 209 15.43 6.81 -1.29
CA VAL A 209 16.62 5.97 -1.04
C VAL A 209 17.58 6.61 -0.02
N ASN A 210 17.57 7.93 0.10
CA ASN A 210 18.40 8.66 1.07
C ASN A 210 18.05 8.37 2.55
N HIS A 211 16.85 7.86 2.83
CA HIS A 211 16.40 7.53 4.18
C HIS A 211 16.46 6.03 4.48
N PHE A 212 16.93 5.21 3.54
CA PHE A 212 16.98 3.77 3.65
C PHE A 212 18.42 3.27 3.77
N ASN A 213 18.62 2.26 4.61
CA ASN A 213 19.89 1.57 4.74
C ASN A 213 19.61 0.06 4.71
N VAL A 214 20.18 -0.63 3.72
CA VAL A 214 19.97 -2.07 3.52
C VAL A 214 20.46 -2.91 4.71
N ASP A 215 21.50 -2.45 5.42
CA ASP A 215 22.04 -3.10 6.62
C ASP A 215 21.18 -2.81 7.88
N ASP A 216 20.14 -1.98 7.75
CA ASP A 216 19.13 -1.66 8.77
C ASP A 216 17.73 -1.79 8.17
N ILE A 217 17.44 -2.91 7.49
CA ILE A 217 16.17 -3.13 6.79
C ILE A 217 14.93 -2.92 7.68
N GLN A 218 15.07 -3.21 8.98
CA GLN A 218 14.01 -3.03 9.97
C GLN A 218 13.87 -1.58 10.49
N GLY A 219 14.81 -0.69 10.17
CA GLY A 219 14.83 0.69 10.61
C GLY A 219 15.02 0.87 12.12
N LEU A 220 15.86 0.02 12.75
CA LEU A 220 16.11 0.08 14.20
C LEU A 220 17.09 1.19 14.57
N ARG A 221 17.93 1.66 13.64
CA ARG A 221 18.96 2.69 13.88
C ARG A 221 18.58 4.06 13.28
N THR A 222 17.61 4.10 12.37
CA THR A 222 17.17 5.33 11.70
C THR A 222 16.30 6.24 12.57
N LYS A 223 16.40 7.55 12.33
CA LYS A 223 15.50 8.59 12.91
C LYS A 223 14.27 8.86 12.05
N VAL A 224 14.17 8.23 10.88
CA VAL A 224 13.09 8.38 9.90
C VAL A 224 12.51 7.00 9.54
N PRO A 225 12.01 6.23 10.53
CA PRO A 225 11.59 4.84 10.32
C PRO A 225 10.40 4.71 9.36
N TYR A 226 9.52 5.72 9.30
CA TYR A 226 8.41 5.73 8.35
C TYR A 226 8.91 5.79 6.92
N GLU A 227 9.74 6.79 6.61
CA GLU A 227 10.33 7.01 5.29
C GLU A 227 11.15 5.78 4.87
N SER A 228 12.00 5.27 5.76
CA SER A 228 12.77 4.03 5.52
C SER A 228 11.87 2.85 5.15
N SER A 229 10.79 2.62 5.92
CA SER A 229 9.85 1.52 5.65
C SER A 229 9.12 1.69 4.31
N LYS A 230 8.75 2.92 3.93
CA LYS A 230 8.08 3.20 2.65
C LYS A 230 9.05 3.13 1.47
N THR A 231 10.31 3.50 1.65
CA THR A 231 11.36 3.26 0.66
C THR A 231 11.58 1.77 0.42
N LEU A 232 11.61 0.94 1.48
CA LEU A 232 11.70 -0.51 1.31
C LEU A 232 10.50 -1.06 0.53
N THR A 233 9.28 -0.57 0.81
CA THR A 233 8.09 -0.91 0.02
C THR A 233 8.27 -0.56 -1.46
N ASP A 234 8.80 0.62 -1.77
CA ASP A 234 9.06 1.04 -3.15
C ASP A 234 10.05 0.09 -3.84
N ILE A 235 11.19 -0.17 -3.19
CA ILE A 235 12.25 -1.03 -3.71
C ILE A 235 11.69 -2.41 -4.02
N LEU A 236 11.03 -3.07 -3.05
CA LEU A 236 10.49 -4.42 -3.23
C LEU A 236 9.49 -4.47 -4.38
N ALA A 237 8.51 -3.55 -4.40
CA ALA A 237 7.45 -3.57 -5.40
C ALA A 237 7.98 -3.28 -6.82
N LEU A 238 8.93 -2.34 -6.97
CA LEU A 238 9.48 -1.95 -8.27
C LEU A 238 10.48 -2.98 -8.82
N THR A 239 11.17 -3.72 -7.95
CA THR A 239 12.13 -4.77 -8.35
C THR A 239 11.58 -6.20 -8.21
N ALA A 240 10.26 -6.38 -8.02
CA ALA A 240 9.68 -7.71 -7.80
C ALA A 240 9.96 -8.70 -8.96
N ASP A 241 10.04 -8.20 -10.20
CA ASP A 241 10.34 -9.05 -11.36
C ASP A 241 11.77 -9.66 -11.30
N ASN A 242 12.68 -9.04 -10.54
CA ASN A 242 14.05 -9.53 -10.31
C ASN A 242 14.14 -10.52 -9.12
N GLY A 243 13.31 -10.33 -8.08
CA GLY A 243 13.28 -11.17 -6.88
C GLY A 243 12.59 -12.52 -7.10
N GLU A 244 11.63 -12.58 -8.01
CA GLU A 244 10.78 -13.75 -8.26
C GLU A 244 11.38 -14.77 -9.28
N LYS A 245 12.69 -14.78 -9.50
CA LYS A 245 13.36 -15.83 -10.30
C LYS A 245 13.55 -17.15 -9.53
N GLY A 246 13.32 -17.15 -8.21
CA GLY A 246 13.25 -18.34 -7.39
C GLY A 246 11.86 -18.48 -6.79
N GLU A 247 11.33 -19.71 -6.81
CA GLU A 247 10.08 -20.15 -6.16
C GLU A 247 8.74 -19.90 -6.88
N GLY A 248 8.42 -20.87 -7.75
CA GLY A 248 7.07 -21.43 -7.76
C GLY A 248 6.55 -21.82 -9.13
N ASP A 249 6.89 -23.05 -9.56
CA ASP A 249 6.09 -23.87 -10.48
C ASP A 249 4.74 -24.27 -9.83
N GLY A 250 4.04 -23.29 -9.25
CA GLY A 250 2.70 -23.48 -8.72
C GLY A 250 1.69 -23.38 -9.86
N GLU A 251 0.72 -24.28 -9.88
CA GLU A 251 -0.38 -24.26 -10.82
C GLU A 251 -1.21 -22.97 -10.65
N GLY A 252 -1.42 -22.22 -11.74
CA GLY A 252 -2.21 -20.97 -11.76
C GLY A 252 -1.51 -19.76 -12.39
N THR A 253 -2.21 -18.63 -12.42
CA THR A 253 -1.69 -17.38 -13.03
C THR A 253 -0.72 -16.70 -12.07
N ARG A 254 0.46 -16.28 -12.55
CA ARG A 254 1.43 -15.55 -11.73
C ARG A 254 0.85 -14.19 -11.27
N PRO A 255 0.80 -13.93 -9.95
CA PRO A 255 0.38 -12.63 -9.44
C PRO A 255 1.35 -11.52 -9.83
N ARG A 256 0.86 -10.27 -9.87
CA ARG A 256 1.65 -9.08 -10.17
C ARG A 256 1.69 -8.14 -8.98
N MET A 257 2.87 -7.58 -8.72
CA MET A 257 3.04 -6.51 -7.74
C MET A 257 2.87 -5.14 -8.40
N TYR A 258 2.09 -4.28 -7.75
CA TYR A 258 1.91 -2.87 -8.11
C TYR A 258 2.21 -1.99 -6.90
N LEU A 259 2.61 -0.75 -7.19
CA LEU A 259 2.96 0.23 -6.18
C LEU A 259 2.10 1.47 -6.35
N SER A 260 1.54 1.95 -5.23
CA SER A 260 0.72 3.16 -5.21
C SER A 260 1.08 4.10 -4.06
N HIS A 261 0.58 5.32 -4.09
CA HIS A 261 0.53 6.20 -2.92
C HIS A 261 -0.71 7.11 -2.95
N PRO A 262 -1.20 7.57 -1.79
CA PRO A 262 -2.43 8.39 -1.73
C PRO A 262 -2.22 9.87 -2.04
N GLY A 263 -0.95 10.27 -2.21
CA GLY A 263 -0.58 11.69 -2.19
C GLY A 263 -0.68 12.22 -0.77
N VAL A 264 -1.10 13.47 -0.61
CA VAL A 264 -1.27 14.17 0.66
C VAL A 264 -2.76 14.39 0.90
N CYS A 265 -3.33 13.55 1.76
CA CYS A 265 -4.70 13.64 2.23
C CYS A 265 -4.77 13.90 3.74
N GLY A 266 -5.82 14.58 4.18
CA GLY A 266 -6.11 14.83 5.59
C GLY A 266 -6.48 13.55 6.31
N THR A 267 -5.49 12.90 6.93
CA THR A 267 -5.69 11.72 7.76
C THR A 267 -5.30 12.00 9.21
N GLY A 268 -5.78 11.16 10.13
CA GLY A 268 -5.34 11.18 11.52
C GLY A 268 -3.99 10.51 11.78
N ILE A 269 -3.15 10.30 10.76
CA ILE A 269 -1.86 9.61 10.91
C ILE A 269 -0.86 10.43 11.74
N LEU A 270 -0.96 11.76 11.66
CA LEU A 270 -0.25 12.72 12.51
C LEU A 270 -1.31 13.51 13.30
N PRO A 271 -1.54 13.19 14.58
CA PRO A 271 -2.61 13.83 15.34
C PRO A 271 -2.28 15.30 15.60
N LEU A 272 -3.18 16.20 15.17
CA LEU A 272 -3.07 17.63 15.37
C LEU A 272 -4.28 18.14 16.18
N ALA A 273 -4.06 19.17 17.00
CA ALA A 273 -5.17 19.90 17.61
C ALA A 273 -6.06 20.51 16.52
N LEU A 274 -7.37 20.64 16.78
CA LEU A 274 -8.36 21.04 15.77
C LEU A 274 -7.98 22.30 14.96
N PRO A 275 -7.48 23.40 15.56
CA PRO A 275 -7.08 24.58 14.79
C PRO A 275 -5.91 24.29 13.83
N LEU A 276 -4.93 23.49 14.29
CA LEU A 276 -3.75 23.10 13.51
C LEU A 276 -4.12 22.15 12.38
N PHE A 277 -5.09 21.25 12.61
CA PHE A 277 -5.63 20.40 11.56
C PHE A 277 -6.24 21.22 10.43
N TRP A 278 -7.08 22.22 10.74
CA TRP A 278 -7.64 23.09 9.71
C TRP A 278 -6.61 23.98 9.03
N ALA A 279 -5.59 24.47 9.76
CA ALA A 279 -4.47 25.20 9.18
C ALA A 279 -3.66 24.33 8.19
N MET A 280 -3.46 23.05 8.52
CA MET A 280 -2.84 22.06 7.63
C MET A 280 -3.70 21.85 6.37
N ILE A 281 -5.02 21.64 6.51
CA ILE A 281 -5.93 21.49 5.36
C ILE A 281 -5.92 22.75 4.48
N ALA A 282 -5.92 23.94 5.06
CA ALA A 282 -5.81 25.20 4.31
C ALA A 282 -4.48 25.28 3.54
N SER A 283 -3.37 24.91 4.18
CA SER A 283 -2.05 24.85 3.55
C SER A 283 -2.01 23.87 2.39
N PHE A 284 -2.60 22.68 2.54
CA PHE A 284 -2.74 21.68 1.48
C PHE A 284 -3.59 22.18 0.31
N TYR A 285 -4.69 22.87 0.60
CA TYR A 285 -5.53 23.49 -0.41
C TYR A 285 -4.77 24.54 -1.21
N ILE A 286 -4.01 25.42 -0.53
CA ILE A 286 -3.16 26.42 -1.20
C ILE A 286 -2.09 25.73 -2.03
N ALA A 287 -1.43 24.67 -1.52
CA ALA A 287 -0.43 23.94 -2.28
C ALA A 287 -1.00 23.30 -3.56
N ARG A 288 -2.22 22.73 -3.48
CA ARG A 288 -2.96 22.25 -4.67
C ARG A 288 -3.25 23.38 -5.65
N LEU A 289 -3.74 24.52 -5.14
CA LEU A 289 -3.97 25.71 -5.98
C LEU A 289 -2.69 26.24 -6.60
N LEU A 290 -1.51 26.04 -6.01
CA LEU A 290 -0.21 26.42 -6.57
C LEU A 290 0.38 25.34 -7.50
N GLY A 291 -0.44 24.38 -7.92
CA GLY A 291 -0.09 23.37 -8.92
C GLY A 291 0.59 22.13 -8.34
N SER A 292 0.50 21.89 -7.03
CA SER A 292 0.92 20.59 -6.49
C SER A 292 -0.08 19.50 -6.91
N PRO A 293 0.35 18.47 -7.63
CA PRO A 293 -0.51 17.37 -8.07
C PRO A 293 -0.83 16.40 -6.93
N TRP A 294 -0.01 16.40 -5.87
CA TRP A 294 -0.06 15.35 -4.84
C TRP A 294 -1.06 15.66 -3.73
N HIS A 295 -1.56 16.89 -3.63
CA HIS A 295 -2.49 17.28 -2.58
C HIS A 295 -3.92 16.86 -2.93
N THR A 296 -4.31 15.66 -2.50
CA THR A 296 -5.65 15.11 -2.70
C THR A 296 -6.67 15.65 -1.71
N LEU A 297 -6.21 16.14 -0.54
CA LEU A 297 -6.98 16.70 0.58
C LEU A 297 -7.94 15.71 1.26
N SER A 298 -8.77 15.01 0.50
CA SER A 298 -9.68 13.99 1.03
C SER A 298 -9.08 12.60 0.90
N THR A 299 -9.43 11.71 1.82
CA THR A 299 -9.03 10.30 1.74
C THR A 299 -9.69 9.57 0.58
N TYR A 300 -10.88 10.01 0.13
CA TYR A 300 -11.56 9.46 -1.05
C TYR A 300 -10.80 9.75 -2.35
N ALA A 301 -10.32 10.98 -2.54
CA ALA A 301 -9.42 11.30 -3.65
C ALA A 301 -8.07 10.58 -3.49
N GLY A 302 -7.56 10.46 -2.26
CA GLY A 302 -6.36 9.67 -1.96
C GLY A 302 -6.50 8.17 -2.27
N ALA A 303 -7.72 7.63 -2.30
CA ALA A 303 -7.99 6.25 -2.67
C ALA A 303 -7.98 5.97 -4.18
N CYS A 304 -7.76 6.99 -5.03
CA CYS A 304 -7.80 6.88 -6.50
C CYS A 304 -6.89 5.78 -7.05
N ALA A 305 -5.57 5.94 -6.94
CA ALA A 305 -4.60 4.99 -7.48
C ALA A 305 -4.73 3.56 -6.91
N PRO A 306 -4.84 3.33 -5.59
CA PRO A 306 -4.97 1.96 -5.08
C PRO A 306 -6.28 1.29 -5.54
N THR A 307 -7.38 2.04 -5.67
CA THR A 307 -8.65 1.49 -6.17
C THR A 307 -8.56 1.18 -7.66
N TRP A 308 -8.04 2.12 -8.45
CA TRP A 308 -7.79 1.93 -9.89
C TRP A 308 -6.95 0.68 -10.16
N LEU A 309 -5.83 0.50 -9.45
CA LEU A 309 -5.02 -0.73 -9.55
C LEU A 309 -5.78 -2.00 -9.15
N ALA A 310 -6.68 -1.92 -8.16
CA ALA A 310 -7.38 -3.07 -7.64
C ALA A 310 -8.48 -3.59 -8.56
N VAL A 311 -9.16 -2.71 -9.31
CA VAL A 311 -10.34 -3.10 -10.11
C VAL A 311 -10.22 -2.83 -11.60
N SER A 312 -9.27 -2.05 -12.11
CA SER A 312 -9.13 -1.85 -13.55
C SER A 312 -8.88 -3.17 -14.30
N ARG A 313 -9.27 -3.23 -15.56
CA ARG A 313 -8.98 -4.40 -16.41
C ARG A 313 -7.48 -4.53 -16.63
N GLN A 314 -7.00 -5.76 -16.81
CA GLN A 314 -5.56 -5.99 -16.96
C GLN A 314 -4.95 -5.31 -18.20
N ASP A 315 -5.71 -5.25 -19.31
CA ASP A 315 -5.29 -4.55 -20.54
C ASP A 315 -5.12 -3.04 -20.35
N GLU A 316 -5.95 -2.43 -19.51
CA GLU A 316 -5.83 -1.01 -19.14
C GLU A 316 -4.56 -0.72 -18.35
N LEU A 317 -4.24 -1.56 -17.35
CA LEU A 317 -3.01 -1.44 -16.57
C LEU A 317 -1.78 -1.72 -17.44
N ASP A 318 -1.87 -2.72 -18.32
CA ASP A 318 -0.80 -3.07 -19.25
C ASP A 318 -0.50 -1.93 -20.21
N ALA A 319 -1.53 -1.28 -20.77
CA ALA A 319 -1.40 -0.12 -21.62
C ALA A 319 -0.85 1.10 -20.88
N ALA A 320 -1.24 1.31 -19.62
CA ALA A 320 -0.75 2.42 -18.80
C ALA A 320 0.76 2.33 -18.52
N GLU A 321 1.29 1.11 -18.34
CA GLU A 321 2.72 0.87 -18.14
C GLU A 321 3.51 0.68 -19.44
N GLU A 322 2.86 0.33 -20.55
CA GLU A 322 3.52 0.02 -21.82
C GLU A 322 4.37 1.17 -22.34
N VAL A 323 3.93 2.42 -22.14
CA VAL A 323 4.70 3.61 -22.54
C VAL A 323 6.08 3.64 -21.88
N TYR A 324 6.21 3.17 -20.64
CA TYR A 324 7.50 3.11 -19.95
C TYR A 324 8.31 1.89 -20.39
N ARG A 325 7.68 0.71 -20.53
CA ARG A 325 8.36 -0.51 -21.00
C ARG A 325 8.95 -0.35 -22.40
N ALA A 326 8.22 0.28 -23.32
CA ALA A 326 8.67 0.55 -24.68
C ALA A 326 9.94 1.43 -24.72
N HIS A 327 10.23 2.18 -23.65
CA HIS A 327 11.42 3.02 -23.51
C HIS A 327 12.47 2.41 -22.58
N GLY A 328 12.47 1.07 -22.43
CA GLY A 328 13.44 0.35 -21.60
C GLY A 328 13.21 0.47 -20.10
N GLY A 329 12.03 0.94 -19.69
CA GLY A 329 11.57 0.98 -18.30
C GLY A 329 10.99 -0.35 -17.81
N GLY A 330 10.24 -0.28 -16.72
CA GLY A 330 9.59 -1.40 -16.05
C GLY A 330 8.39 -0.94 -15.23
N LYS A 331 8.28 -1.41 -13.99
CA LYS A 331 7.15 -1.08 -13.10
C LYS A 331 7.08 0.40 -12.74
N VAL A 332 5.86 0.88 -12.56
CA VAL A 332 5.56 2.29 -12.27
C VAL A 332 4.99 2.44 -10.86
N LYS A 333 5.36 3.52 -10.18
CA LYS A 333 4.68 3.97 -8.95
C LYS A 333 3.51 4.86 -9.32
N TRP A 334 2.30 4.46 -8.93
CA TRP A 334 1.06 5.18 -9.26
C TRP A 334 0.55 6.03 -8.10
N GLY A 335 0.55 7.35 -8.28
CA GLY A 335 0.05 8.30 -7.30
C GLY A 335 -1.40 8.68 -7.51
N SER A 336 -2.17 8.72 -6.42
CA SER A 336 -3.42 9.49 -6.40
C SER A 336 -3.07 10.97 -6.47
N SER A 337 -3.47 11.61 -7.55
CA SER A 337 -3.22 13.02 -7.82
C SER A 337 -4.53 13.78 -7.97
N CYS A 338 -4.54 15.07 -7.63
CA CYS A 338 -5.61 16.00 -7.96
C CYS A 338 -5.09 17.17 -8.78
N ASP A 339 -5.90 17.63 -9.72
CA ASP A 339 -5.68 18.92 -10.35
C ASP A 339 -6.10 20.10 -9.44
N ARG A 340 -5.94 21.33 -9.93
CA ARG A 340 -6.29 22.55 -9.17
C ARG A 340 -7.77 22.63 -8.80
N LEU A 341 -8.64 21.97 -9.56
CA LEU A 341 -10.08 21.91 -9.33
C LEU A 341 -10.47 20.76 -8.40
N GLY A 342 -9.52 19.91 -7.99
CA GLY A 342 -9.76 18.76 -7.13
C GLY A 342 -10.27 17.52 -7.87
N ARG A 343 -10.19 17.48 -9.22
CA ARG A 343 -10.48 16.27 -9.99
C ARG A 343 -9.31 15.31 -9.81
N ASP A 344 -9.59 14.13 -9.29
CA ASP A 344 -8.57 13.13 -9.02
C ASP A 344 -8.30 12.18 -10.19
N LYS A 345 -7.05 11.69 -10.27
CA LYS A 345 -6.60 10.73 -11.27
C LYS A 345 -5.39 9.95 -10.74
N ALA A 346 -5.26 8.68 -11.14
CA ALA A 346 -4.02 7.92 -10.98
C ALA A 346 -2.98 8.40 -12.02
N VAL A 347 -1.79 8.77 -11.56
CA VAL A 347 -0.69 9.26 -12.43
C VAL A 347 0.63 8.66 -12.00
N SER A 348 1.60 8.59 -12.92
CA SER A 348 2.95 8.13 -12.60
C SER A 348 3.67 9.08 -11.64
N THR A 349 4.47 8.50 -10.75
CA THR A 349 5.24 9.23 -9.74
C THR A 349 6.71 8.94 -9.91
N GLU A 350 7.52 10.00 -9.93
CA GLU A 350 8.97 9.90 -9.92
C GLU A 350 9.46 9.27 -8.61
N VAL A 351 10.36 8.29 -8.71
CA VAL A 351 10.95 7.61 -7.55
C VAL A 351 12.45 7.88 -7.52
N ASP A 352 12.97 8.33 -6.37
CA ASP A 352 14.40 8.55 -6.18
C ASP A 352 15.17 7.23 -6.45
N GLY A 353 16.10 7.24 -7.41
CA GLY A 353 16.85 6.05 -7.84
C GLY A 353 16.15 5.15 -8.87
N TRP A 354 14.91 5.44 -9.26
CA TRP A 354 14.16 4.67 -10.28
C TRP A 354 13.48 5.55 -11.35
N GLY A 355 13.43 6.87 -11.16
CA GLY A 355 12.80 7.80 -12.10
C GLY A 355 11.31 7.52 -12.32
N HIS A 356 10.82 7.86 -13.51
CA HIS A 356 9.47 7.50 -13.95
C HIS A 356 9.49 6.14 -14.64
N GLY A 357 9.00 5.11 -13.93
CA GLY A 357 8.88 3.77 -14.49
C GLY A 357 10.22 3.11 -14.87
N GLY A 358 11.34 3.49 -14.23
CA GLY A 358 12.65 2.88 -14.54
C GLY A 358 13.25 3.31 -15.87
N VAL A 359 12.71 4.34 -16.51
CA VAL A 359 13.22 4.87 -17.79
C VAL A 359 14.40 5.80 -17.52
N VAL A 360 15.52 5.54 -18.17
CA VAL A 360 16.75 6.34 -18.06
C VAL A 360 16.59 7.64 -18.84
N GLY A 361 16.98 8.76 -18.23
CA GLY A 361 16.86 10.11 -18.79
C GLY A 361 15.57 10.83 -18.41
N GLU A 362 15.17 11.79 -19.24
CA GLU A 362 13.96 12.60 -19.02
C GLU A 362 12.69 11.75 -19.08
N ALA A 363 11.66 12.15 -18.33
CA ALA A 363 10.36 11.48 -18.37
C ALA A 363 9.82 11.37 -19.81
N VAL A 364 9.38 10.20 -20.24
CA VAL A 364 8.92 9.98 -21.63
C VAL A 364 7.49 10.46 -21.88
N VAL A 365 6.69 10.58 -20.83
CA VAL A 365 5.31 11.08 -20.88
C VAL A 365 5.29 12.59 -20.66
N MET A 366 4.58 13.33 -21.53
CA MET A 366 4.53 14.80 -21.45
C MET A 366 3.89 15.31 -20.16
N GLU A 367 2.84 14.65 -19.66
CA GLU A 367 2.26 15.02 -18.36
C GLU A 367 3.24 14.83 -17.19
N ASP A 368 4.15 13.86 -17.28
CA ASP A 368 5.17 13.62 -16.26
C ASP A 368 6.26 14.71 -16.32
N ARG A 369 6.73 15.07 -17.52
CA ARG A 369 7.69 16.19 -17.73
C ARG A 369 7.18 17.50 -17.17
N CYS A 370 5.88 17.78 -17.36
CA CYS A 370 5.25 19.01 -16.89
C CYS A 370 4.92 19.00 -15.40
N ARG A 371 4.97 17.84 -14.73
CA ARG A 371 4.58 17.71 -13.32
C ARG A 371 5.68 18.29 -12.43
N ARG A 372 5.27 18.99 -11.38
CA ARG A 372 6.21 19.51 -10.38
C ARG A 372 6.97 18.36 -9.72
N ARG A 373 8.30 18.37 -9.87
CA ARG A 373 9.23 17.43 -9.22
C ARG A 373 9.61 17.86 -7.81
N LYS A 374 10.12 16.92 -7.03
CA LYS A 374 10.79 17.19 -5.76
C LYS A 374 12.01 18.08 -6.02
N ARG A 375 12.26 19.05 -5.14
CA ARG A 375 13.44 19.91 -5.30
C ARG A 375 14.71 19.05 -5.20
N GLY A 376 15.60 19.19 -6.17
CA GLY A 376 16.83 18.40 -6.26
C GLY A 376 16.66 17.02 -6.91
N ALA A 377 15.46 16.68 -7.42
CA ALA A 377 15.28 15.51 -8.27
C ALA A 377 16.18 15.60 -9.51
N LYS A 378 16.78 14.47 -9.88
CA LYS A 378 17.64 14.32 -11.05
C LYS A 378 17.04 13.23 -11.93
N ASP A 379 17.28 13.36 -13.23
CA ASP A 379 16.87 12.33 -14.18
C ASP A 379 17.68 11.05 -13.92
N LEU A 380 17.01 9.91 -14.05
CA LEU A 380 17.59 8.61 -13.76
C LEU A 380 18.77 8.34 -14.71
N THR A 381 19.92 8.01 -14.15
CA THR A 381 21.07 7.51 -14.92
C THR A 381 21.03 5.99 -15.05
N ALA A 382 21.77 5.43 -16.02
CA ALA A 382 21.85 3.99 -16.21
C ALA A 382 22.51 3.30 -15.00
N GLU A 383 23.52 3.96 -14.42
CA GLU A 383 24.24 3.52 -13.23
C GLU A 383 23.31 3.47 -12.01
N GLU A 384 22.56 4.54 -11.74
CA GLU A 384 21.57 4.59 -10.64
C GLU A 384 20.51 3.49 -10.79
N LYS A 385 20.05 3.20 -12.01
CA LYS A 385 19.10 2.11 -12.26
C LYS A 385 19.68 0.76 -11.84
N VAL A 386 20.93 0.47 -12.25
CA VAL A 386 21.61 -0.79 -11.88
C VAL A 386 21.82 -0.88 -10.37
N GLU A 387 22.21 0.21 -9.73
CA GLU A 387 22.35 0.29 -8.27
C GLU A 387 21.02 0.04 -7.54
N PHE A 388 19.93 0.60 -8.05
CA PHE A 388 18.58 0.39 -7.50
C PHE A 388 18.13 -1.07 -7.64
N GLU A 389 18.41 -1.71 -8.78
CA GLU A 389 18.11 -3.14 -8.98
C GLU A 389 18.93 -4.04 -8.06
N GLU A 390 20.21 -3.74 -7.86
CA GLU A 390 21.08 -4.46 -6.92
C GLU A 390 20.64 -4.26 -5.47
N LEU A 391 20.26 -3.04 -5.10
CA LEU A 391 19.64 -2.74 -3.80
C LEU A 391 18.37 -3.58 -3.62
N GLY A 392 17.55 -3.69 -4.67
CA GLY A 392 16.38 -4.56 -4.73
C GLY A 392 16.73 -6.02 -4.43
N ARG A 393 17.75 -6.59 -5.08
CA ARG A 393 18.18 -7.99 -4.83
C ARG A 393 18.53 -8.22 -3.36
N LYS A 394 19.31 -7.30 -2.76
CA LYS A 394 19.69 -7.38 -1.34
C LYS A 394 18.49 -7.25 -0.41
N CYS A 395 17.55 -6.37 -0.73
CA CYS A 395 16.31 -6.21 0.05
C CYS A 395 15.45 -7.46 -0.02
N TRP A 396 15.26 -8.04 -1.21
CA TRP A 396 14.53 -9.30 -1.40
C TRP A 396 15.17 -10.44 -0.61
N GLN A 397 16.50 -10.59 -0.71
CA GLN A 397 17.22 -11.59 0.08
C GLN A 397 17.00 -11.39 1.59
N GLY A 398 17.20 -10.17 2.11
CA GLY A 398 17.03 -9.91 3.55
C GLY A 398 15.60 -10.08 4.04
N MET A 399 14.59 -9.74 3.23
CA MET A 399 13.18 -9.98 3.56
C MET A 399 12.86 -11.48 3.59
N GLU A 400 13.44 -12.25 2.69
CA GLU A 400 13.22 -13.68 2.58
C GLU A 400 13.89 -14.46 3.71
N GLU A 401 15.13 -14.11 4.05
CA GLU A 401 15.83 -14.63 5.23
C GLU A 401 15.03 -14.36 6.52
N LEU A 402 14.48 -13.15 6.67
CA LEU A 402 13.60 -12.81 7.79
C LEU A 402 12.30 -13.62 7.77
N ARG A 403 11.67 -13.80 6.60
CA ARG A 403 10.43 -14.59 6.46
C ARG A 403 10.65 -16.02 6.94
N VAL A 404 11.65 -16.70 6.39
CA VAL A 404 11.99 -18.09 6.74
C VAL A 404 12.29 -18.22 8.23
N GLN A 405 13.14 -17.33 8.77
CA GLN A 405 13.45 -17.31 10.20
C GLN A 405 12.19 -17.20 11.08
N TRP A 406 11.28 -16.28 10.74
CA TRP A 406 10.08 -16.05 11.53
C TRP A 406 9.02 -17.15 11.35
N GLU A 407 8.93 -17.77 10.18
CA GLU A 407 8.08 -18.94 9.98
C GLU A 407 8.50 -20.11 10.85
N GLU A 408 9.80 -20.43 10.89
CA GLU A 408 10.32 -21.50 11.75
C GLU A 408 10.04 -21.24 13.24
N ILE A 409 10.19 -19.98 13.69
CA ILE A 409 9.91 -19.58 15.07
C ILE A 409 8.42 -19.77 15.40
N LEU A 410 7.53 -19.32 14.52
CA LEU A 410 6.08 -19.43 14.72
C LEU A 410 5.61 -20.89 14.65
N GLU A 411 6.17 -21.70 13.76
CA GLU A 411 5.86 -23.14 13.67
C GLU A 411 6.33 -23.93 14.88
N ARG A 412 7.48 -23.56 15.45
CA ARG A 412 7.93 -24.13 16.72
C ARG A 412 6.96 -23.77 17.84
N GLU A 413 6.56 -22.50 17.94
CA GLU A 413 5.59 -22.03 18.94
C GLU A 413 4.24 -22.78 18.83
N GLU A 414 3.71 -22.96 17.61
CA GLU A 414 2.46 -23.69 17.37
C GLU A 414 2.57 -25.17 17.78
N ARG A 415 3.71 -25.82 17.50
CA ARG A 415 3.94 -27.22 17.90
C ARG A 415 4.06 -27.39 19.41
N GLU A 416 4.74 -26.47 20.08
CA GLU A 416 4.93 -26.51 21.54
C GLU A 416 3.64 -26.13 22.28
N GLY A 417 2.90 -25.13 21.78
CA GLY A 417 1.62 -24.71 22.35
C GLY A 417 0.45 -25.68 22.09
N GLY A 418 0.51 -26.46 21.01
CA GLY A 418 -0.47 -27.53 20.72
C GLY A 418 -0.19 -28.86 21.43
N ALA A 419 0.97 -28.99 22.09
CA ALA A 419 1.34 -30.16 22.90
C ALA A 419 1.02 -30.00 24.40
N ALA A 420 0.46 -28.87 24.80
CA ALA A 420 -0.05 -28.55 26.14
C ALA A 420 -1.59 -28.51 26.14
#